data_AF-A0AAZ3PTM5-F1
#
_entry.id   AF-A0AAZ3PTM5-F1
#
_cell.length_a   1.000
_cell.length_b   1.000
_cell.length_c   1.000
_cell.angle_alpha   90.00
_cell.angle_beta   90.00
_cell.angle_gamma   90.00
#
_symmetry.space_group_name_H-M   'P 1'
#
loop_
_entity.id
_entity.type
_entity.pdbx_description
1 polymer ?
#
loop_
_entity_poly.entity_id
_entity_poly.type
_entity_poly.pdbx_seq_one_letter_code
_entity_poly.pdbx_strand_id
1 'polypeptide(L)'
;MMSMIMASFLSAALLLLVPGILTEKSSIELVVVNSISNTPNKSYSTDVAFRGVLIGAMRRLQETTAGFNFTYTEDRNYGPFLVSVNGVAGNNTENPFWELLVQTGGNGTTIRPDVGIGCYIPEPNDRIILKFTEFVSGSHSVSGNSSNPGNLTAAKTSRLDSIELVVVNNISNTTNKTYSTDIAFRGVLIGAMRRLQTNSGFNFTYTEDPNYGPFLVSVNGVAGNNTEKTFWELLVQTGGNGTIIRPDVGIGCYIPKQNDRIILNFTKFTTNSASGSCTNPGVLLFLTKKIEDGR
;
A
#
# COMPACT_ATOMS: atom_id res chain seq x y z
N MET A 1 -37.82 4.24 -62.90
CA MET A 1 -37.39 5.60 -62.50
C MET A 1 -37.87 5.85 -61.08
N MET A 2 -36.94 6.23 -60.20
CA MET A 2 -37.08 6.84 -58.86
C MET A 2 -38.01 6.14 -57.84
N SER A 3 -37.48 5.47 -56.82
CA SER A 3 -36.81 6.02 -55.62
C SER A 3 -37.73 6.90 -54.78
N MET A 4 -38.15 6.37 -53.64
CA MET A 4 -38.09 7.04 -52.34
C MET A 4 -38.04 5.97 -51.24
N ILE A 5 -36.83 5.73 -50.73
CA ILE A 5 -36.57 4.97 -49.51
C ILE A 5 -36.95 5.88 -48.34
N MET A 6 -38.02 5.54 -47.64
CA MET A 6 -38.39 6.22 -46.39
C MET A 6 -37.53 5.64 -45.27
N ALA A 7 -36.46 6.35 -44.89
CA ALA A 7 -35.62 5.99 -43.75
C ALA A 7 -36.40 6.30 -42.46
N SER A 8 -36.91 5.27 -41.79
CA SER A 8 -37.38 5.40 -40.42
C SER A 8 -36.16 5.43 -39.49
N PHE A 9 -35.79 6.60 -39.01
CA PHE A 9 -34.86 6.71 -37.88
C PHE A 9 -35.61 6.28 -36.61
N LEU A 10 -35.58 4.98 -36.29
CA LEU A 10 -35.75 4.57 -34.90
C LEU A 10 -34.54 5.09 -34.14
N SER A 11 -34.74 6.18 -33.42
CA SER A 11 -33.81 6.70 -32.42
C SER A 11 -33.65 5.65 -31.31
N ALA A 12 -32.75 4.70 -31.51
CA ALA A 12 -32.22 3.87 -30.44
C ALA A 12 -31.40 4.79 -29.53
N ALA A 13 -32.06 5.35 -28.53
CA ALA A 13 -31.39 5.85 -27.34
C ALA A 13 -30.76 4.63 -26.65
N LEU A 14 -29.59 4.22 -27.14
CA LEU A 14 -28.69 3.32 -26.44
C LEU A 14 -28.23 4.11 -25.21
N LEU A 15 -28.97 3.95 -24.11
CA LEU A 15 -28.50 4.25 -22.77
C LEU A 15 -27.21 3.45 -22.60
N LEU A 16 -26.09 4.13 -22.84
CA LEU A 16 -24.77 3.73 -22.40
C LEU A 16 -24.82 3.66 -20.87
N LEU A 17 -25.26 2.50 -20.35
CA LEU A 17 -24.84 2.03 -19.03
C LEU A 17 -23.34 1.73 -19.13
N VAL A 18 -22.54 2.79 -19.21
CA VAL A 18 -21.18 2.72 -18.72
C VAL A 18 -21.36 2.52 -17.21
N PRO A 19 -20.83 1.44 -16.61
CA PRO A 19 -20.61 1.45 -15.18
C PRO A 19 -19.67 2.62 -14.93
N GLY A 20 -20.22 3.75 -14.54
CA GLY A 20 -19.47 4.87 -13.98
C GLY A 20 -18.85 4.34 -12.71
N ILE A 21 -17.64 3.79 -12.82
CA ILE A 21 -16.76 3.65 -11.68
C ILE A 21 -16.39 5.10 -11.37
N LEU A 22 -17.13 5.71 -10.44
CA LEU A 22 -16.73 6.97 -9.85
C LEU A 22 -15.30 6.77 -9.36
N THR A 23 -14.34 7.41 -10.02
CA THR A 23 -12.99 7.56 -9.50
C THR A 23 -13.14 8.51 -8.31
N GLU A 24 -13.58 7.97 -7.17
CA GLU A 24 -13.80 8.73 -5.94
C GLU A 24 -12.42 9.17 -5.46
N LYS A 25 -12.08 10.42 -5.80
CA LYS A 25 -10.91 11.11 -5.27
C LYS A 25 -11.30 11.72 -3.95
N SER A 26 -10.63 11.31 -2.89
CA SER A 26 -10.76 11.96 -1.58
C SER A 26 -9.69 13.03 -1.45
N SER A 27 -10.09 14.24 -1.09
CA SER A 27 -9.14 15.31 -0.78
C SER A 27 -8.64 15.17 0.65
N ILE A 28 -7.35 15.45 0.85
CA ILE A 28 -6.72 15.53 2.17
C ILE A 28 -6.05 16.90 2.35
N GLU A 29 -5.91 17.32 3.61
CA GLU A 29 -4.99 18.40 3.98
C GLU A 29 -3.70 17.76 4.50
N LEU A 30 -2.54 18.23 4.02
CA LEU A 30 -1.23 17.88 4.55
C LEU A 30 -0.56 19.10 5.15
N VAL A 31 -0.19 19.00 6.41
CA VAL A 31 0.40 20.08 7.20
C VAL A 31 1.81 19.70 7.61
N VAL A 32 2.76 20.57 7.27
CA VAL A 32 4.14 20.47 7.68
C VAL A 32 4.34 21.36 8.89
N VAL A 33 4.64 20.74 10.01
CA VAL A 33 4.87 21.38 11.31
C VAL A 33 6.32 21.18 11.69
N ASN A 34 7.04 22.25 12.00
CA ASN A 34 8.33 22.15 12.65
C ASN A 34 8.15 22.58 14.11
N SER A 35 8.23 21.63 15.04
CA SER A 35 8.08 21.94 16.47
C SER A 35 9.40 22.31 17.16
N ILE A 36 10.52 22.24 16.44
CA ILE A 36 11.84 22.60 16.93
C ILE A 36 12.12 24.08 16.64
N SER A 37 11.72 24.56 15.46
CA SER A 37 11.81 25.98 15.10
C SER A 37 10.43 26.65 15.14
N ASN A 38 10.33 27.89 15.61
CA ASN A 38 9.09 28.69 15.59
C ASN A 38 8.67 29.17 14.18
N THR A 39 8.95 28.39 13.14
CA THR A 39 8.54 28.70 11.77
C THR A 39 7.04 28.47 11.60
N PRO A 40 6.32 29.32 10.85
CA PRO A 40 4.92 29.08 10.55
C PRO A 40 4.69 27.72 9.86
N ASN A 41 3.61 27.05 10.25
CA ASN A 41 3.19 25.80 9.61
C ASN A 41 2.86 26.04 8.14
N LYS A 42 3.12 25.04 7.29
CA LYS A 42 2.72 25.07 5.88
C LYS A 42 1.64 24.03 5.64
N SER A 43 0.52 24.44 5.05
CA SER A 43 -0.57 23.55 4.65
C SER A 43 -0.60 23.39 3.14
N TYR A 44 -0.90 22.18 2.69
CA TYR A 44 -1.05 21.77 1.30
C TYR A 44 -2.34 20.95 1.17
N SER A 45 -2.95 20.96 -0.01
CA SER A 45 -4.11 20.13 -0.30
C SER A 45 -3.85 19.33 -1.57
N THR A 46 -4.27 18.08 -1.56
CA THR A 46 -4.11 17.16 -2.69
C THR A 46 -5.17 16.08 -2.64
N ASP A 47 -5.40 15.45 -3.79
CA ASP A 47 -6.24 14.28 -3.90
C ASP A 47 -5.48 13.01 -3.55
N VAL A 48 -6.22 12.04 -3.01
CA VAL A 48 -5.79 10.66 -2.82
C VAL A 48 -6.57 9.80 -3.81
N ALA A 49 -5.86 8.93 -4.53
CA ALA A 49 -6.50 7.90 -5.33
C ALA A 49 -7.34 7.02 -4.39
N PHE A 50 -8.47 6.48 -4.85
CA PHE A 50 -9.30 5.61 -4.01
C PHE A 50 -8.46 4.50 -3.36
N ARG A 51 -8.37 4.51 -2.02
CA ARG A 51 -7.52 3.62 -1.19
C ARG A 51 -6.01 3.66 -1.48
N GLY A 52 -5.54 4.74 -2.08
CA GLY A 52 -4.13 4.99 -2.31
C GLY A 52 -3.40 5.28 -0.99
N VAL A 53 -2.12 4.96 -0.95
CA VAL A 53 -1.25 5.24 0.20
C VAL A 53 -0.77 6.69 0.20
N LEU A 54 -0.46 7.22 1.37
CA LEU A 54 -0.07 8.61 1.60
C LEU A 54 1.12 9.05 0.73
N ILE A 55 2.13 8.18 0.54
CA ILE A 55 3.29 8.52 -0.28
C ILE A 55 2.91 8.86 -1.74
N GLY A 56 1.82 8.29 -2.27
CA GLY A 56 1.31 8.67 -3.60
C GLY A 56 0.75 10.08 -3.64
N ALA A 57 0.05 10.50 -2.57
CA ALA A 57 -0.44 11.87 -2.42
C ALA A 57 0.70 12.88 -2.26
N MET A 58 1.74 12.49 -1.51
CA MET A 58 2.95 13.30 -1.35
C MET A 58 3.71 13.46 -2.67
N ARG A 59 3.84 12.40 -3.49
CA ARG A 59 4.43 12.48 -4.84
C ARG A 59 3.69 13.46 -5.74
N ARG A 60 2.35 13.39 -5.76
CA ARG A 60 1.53 14.37 -6.50
C ARG A 60 1.78 15.80 -6.02
N LEU A 61 1.84 16.03 -4.72
CA LEU A 61 2.16 17.37 -4.18
C LEU A 61 3.54 17.84 -4.65
N GLN A 62 4.55 16.97 -4.60
CA GLN A 62 5.92 17.31 -5.00
C GLN A 62 6.01 17.66 -6.49
N GLU A 63 5.22 16.99 -7.33
CA GLU A 63 5.18 17.23 -8.78
C GLU A 63 4.42 18.51 -9.15
N THR A 64 3.38 18.86 -8.39
CA THR A 64 2.40 19.89 -8.81
C THR A 64 2.44 21.17 -7.98
N THR A 65 3.01 21.13 -6.78
CA THR A 65 2.92 22.23 -5.80
C THR A 65 4.31 22.77 -5.46
N ALA A 66 4.60 23.97 -5.94
CA ALA A 66 5.82 24.68 -5.58
C ALA A 66 5.92 24.83 -4.06
N GLY A 67 7.11 24.54 -3.52
CA GLY A 67 7.37 24.65 -2.08
C GLY A 67 7.05 23.41 -1.25
N PHE A 68 6.44 22.36 -1.84
CA PHE A 68 6.39 21.03 -1.25
C PHE A 68 7.48 20.14 -1.86
N ASN A 69 8.38 19.62 -1.02
CA ASN A 69 9.38 18.65 -1.42
C ASN A 69 9.58 17.65 -0.28
N PHE A 70 9.84 16.38 -0.59
CA PHE A 70 10.17 15.41 0.43
C PHE A 70 11.17 14.39 -0.10
N THR A 71 11.91 13.76 0.81
CA THR A 71 12.78 12.63 0.50
C THR A 71 12.49 11.48 1.45
N TYR A 72 12.72 10.26 1.00
CA TYR A 72 12.59 9.07 1.80
C TYR A 72 13.70 8.07 1.45
N THR A 73 13.94 7.12 2.34
CA THR A 73 14.81 5.97 2.09
C THR A 73 14.02 4.67 2.19
N GLU A 74 14.40 3.68 1.39
CA GLU A 74 13.78 2.36 1.44
C GLU A 74 14.52 1.47 2.44
N ASP A 75 13.78 0.93 3.40
CA ASP A 75 14.26 -0.15 4.25
C ASP A 75 13.77 -1.50 3.76
N ARG A 76 14.65 -2.49 3.82
CA ARG A 76 14.35 -3.83 3.32
C ARG A 76 13.17 -4.49 4.05
N ASN A 77 13.00 -4.21 5.34
CA ASN A 77 12.01 -4.81 6.23
C ASN A 77 10.74 -3.96 6.38
N TYR A 78 10.85 -2.64 6.30
CA TYR A 78 9.77 -1.73 6.70
C TYR A 78 9.26 -0.82 5.57
N GLY A 79 9.93 -0.78 4.42
CA GLY A 79 9.55 0.07 3.29
C GLY A 79 10.02 1.52 3.46
N PRO A 80 9.29 2.51 2.89
CA PRO A 80 9.77 3.89 2.80
C PRO A 80 9.69 4.63 4.14
N PHE A 81 10.84 5.14 4.57
CA PHE A 81 11.01 6.01 5.73
C PHE A 81 11.17 7.47 5.31
N LEU A 82 10.32 8.35 5.85
CA LEU A 82 10.41 9.79 5.59
C LEU A 82 11.71 10.36 6.17
N VAL A 83 12.54 10.98 5.32
CA VAL A 83 13.86 11.53 5.69
C VAL A 83 13.82 13.04 5.82
N SER A 84 13.22 13.73 4.83
CA SER A 84 13.13 15.18 4.85
C SER A 84 11.82 15.68 4.27
N VAL A 85 11.38 16.85 4.73
CA VAL A 85 10.28 17.61 4.14
C VAL A 85 10.72 19.07 4.04
N ASN A 86 10.52 19.67 2.87
CA ASN A 86 10.84 21.06 2.54
C ASN A 86 12.29 21.46 2.91
N GLY A 87 13.23 20.54 2.71
CA GLY A 87 14.66 20.74 2.96
C GLY A 87 15.11 20.56 4.40
N VAL A 88 14.19 20.25 5.33
CA VAL A 88 14.53 19.95 6.73
C VAL A 88 14.58 18.43 6.91
N ALA A 89 15.76 17.92 7.23
CA ALA A 89 16.03 16.49 7.41
C ALA A 89 16.18 16.12 8.89
N GLY A 90 15.81 14.89 9.24
CA GLY A 90 16.15 14.31 10.53
C GLY A 90 17.67 14.14 10.71
N ASN A 91 18.10 13.97 11.95
CA ASN A 91 19.49 13.75 12.31
C ASN A 91 19.58 12.62 13.34
N ASN A 92 20.31 11.56 13.00
CA ASN A 92 20.48 10.38 13.88
C ASN A 92 21.36 10.67 15.10
N THR A 93 22.12 11.76 15.11
CA THR A 93 23.01 12.15 16.22
C THR A 93 22.31 13.06 17.22
N GLU A 94 21.48 13.98 16.72
CA GLU A 94 20.78 14.98 17.54
C GLU A 94 19.35 14.57 17.88
N ASN A 95 18.88 13.44 17.33
CA ASN A 95 17.55 12.87 17.49
C ASN A 95 16.33 13.67 16.94
N PRO A 96 16.43 14.69 16.06
CA PRO A 96 15.25 15.18 15.37
C PRO A 96 14.82 14.20 14.27
N PHE A 97 13.52 13.99 14.16
CA PHE A 97 12.91 13.09 13.19
C PHE A 97 11.57 13.63 12.70
N TRP A 98 11.08 13.08 11.60
CA TRP A 98 9.73 13.35 11.12
C TRP A 98 8.76 12.35 11.72
N GLU A 99 7.70 12.83 12.34
CA GLU A 99 6.61 12.04 12.89
C GLU A 99 5.38 12.16 11.98
N LEU A 100 4.75 11.03 11.67
CA LEU A 100 3.44 11.00 11.01
C LEU A 100 2.34 11.03 12.08
N LEU A 101 1.53 12.08 12.05
CA LEU A 101 0.31 12.23 12.83
C LEU A 101 -0.85 12.40 11.88
N VAL A 102 -2.04 11.96 12.29
CA VAL A 102 -3.26 12.10 11.50
C VAL A 102 -4.40 12.52 12.40
N GLN A 103 -5.03 13.63 12.07
CA GLN A 103 -6.31 14.02 12.64
C GLN A 103 -7.43 13.48 11.75
N THR A 104 -8.19 12.52 12.28
CA THR A 104 -9.18 11.77 11.49
C THR A 104 -10.43 12.61 11.21
N GLY A 105 -10.97 12.55 9.98
CA GLY A 105 -12.23 13.21 9.64
C GLY A 105 -12.25 14.75 9.85
N GLY A 106 -11.11 15.41 9.67
CA GLY A 106 -10.93 16.87 9.67
C GLY A 106 -10.92 17.52 11.06
N ASN A 107 -11.74 17.05 12.00
CA ASN A 107 -11.83 17.56 13.38
C ASN A 107 -11.79 16.46 14.45
N GLY A 108 -11.48 15.22 14.07
CA GLY A 108 -11.44 14.09 15.00
C GLY A 108 -10.17 14.03 15.84
N THR A 109 -9.95 12.84 16.41
CA THR A 109 -8.81 12.56 17.28
C THR A 109 -7.52 12.51 16.49
N THR A 110 -6.46 13.13 17.01
CA THR A 110 -5.11 12.95 16.47
C THR A 110 -4.55 11.60 16.89
N ILE A 111 -4.26 10.75 15.91
CA ILE A 111 -3.64 9.45 16.09
C ILE A 111 -2.20 9.44 15.56
N ARG A 112 -1.42 8.48 16.07
CA ARG A 112 -0.17 8.03 15.46
C ARG A 112 -0.49 6.73 14.73
N PRO A 113 -0.49 6.72 13.39
CA PRO A 113 -0.66 5.49 12.65
C PRO A 113 0.41 4.48 13.05
N ASP A 114 0.02 3.21 13.03
CA ASP A 114 0.92 2.11 13.33
C ASP A 114 1.80 1.73 12.10
N VAL A 115 1.64 2.47 11.00
CA VAL A 115 2.33 2.35 9.72
C VAL A 115 2.95 3.68 9.28
N GLY A 116 3.93 3.62 8.37
CA GLY A 116 4.57 4.81 7.80
C GLY A 116 3.84 5.37 6.57
N ILE A 117 4.45 6.39 5.94
CA ILE A 117 3.91 7.07 4.74
C ILE A 117 3.66 6.13 3.55
N GLY A 118 4.35 4.99 3.48
CA GLY A 118 4.19 4.01 2.41
C GLY A 118 2.95 3.14 2.53
N CYS A 119 2.32 3.07 3.70
CA CYS A 119 1.22 2.14 3.98
C CYS A 119 0.03 2.77 4.66
N TYR A 120 0.15 3.99 5.15
CA TYR A 120 -1.01 4.73 5.63
C TYR A 120 -1.95 5.04 4.45
N ILE A 121 -3.21 4.64 4.56
CA ILE A 121 -4.28 4.94 3.59
C ILE A 121 -5.14 6.05 4.21
N PRO A 122 -5.07 7.29 3.69
CA PRO A 122 -5.91 8.37 4.19
C PRO A 122 -7.39 8.17 3.89
N GLU A 123 -8.24 8.45 4.87
CA GLU A 123 -9.69 8.53 4.69
C GLU A 123 -10.10 9.94 4.22
N PRO A 124 -11.31 10.09 3.65
CA PRO A 124 -11.80 11.41 3.25
C PRO A 124 -11.79 12.42 4.40
N ASN A 125 -11.26 13.61 4.12
CA ASN A 125 -11.09 14.73 5.07
C ASN A 125 -10.05 14.49 6.17
N ASP A 126 -9.26 13.44 6.11
CA ASP A 126 -8.13 13.31 7.04
C ASP A 126 -7.16 14.48 6.87
N ARG A 127 -6.68 14.98 8.01
CA ARG A 127 -5.64 15.99 8.08
C ARG A 127 -4.33 15.33 8.49
N ILE A 128 -3.46 15.17 7.50
CA ILE A 128 -2.12 14.61 7.66
C ILE A 128 -1.22 15.68 8.26
N ILE A 129 -0.49 15.32 9.30
CA ILE A 129 0.45 16.20 9.97
C ILE A 129 1.82 15.53 9.93
N LEU A 130 2.72 16.07 9.12
CA LEU A 130 4.14 15.72 9.15
C LEU A 130 4.82 16.67 10.14
N LYS A 131 5.18 16.15 11.31
CA LYS A 131 5.74 16.93 12.40
C LYS A 131 7.22 16.66 12.57
N PHE A 132 8.06 17.66 12.38
CA PHE A 132 9.48 17.61 12.71
C PHE A 132 9.67 17.89 14.19
N THR A 133 10.17 16.91 14.95
CA THR A 133 10.26 16.94 16.42
C THR A 133 11.47 16.17 16.90
N GLU A 134 11.87 16.41 18.15
CA GLU A 134 12.94 15.65 18.81
C GLU A 134 12.40 14.41 19.52
N PHE A 135 13.18 13.34 19.49
CA PHE A 135 12.90 12.16 20.29
C PHE A 135 13.31 12.40 21.75
N VAL A 136 12.34 12.39 22.67
CA VAL A 136 12.60 12.44 24.11
C VAL A 136 12.36 11.05 24.71
N SER A 137 13.41 10.43 25.26
CA SER A 137 13.34 9.12 25.91
C SER A 137 12.21 9.06 26.95
N GLY A 138 11.31 8.07 26.83
CA GLY A 138 10.17 7.87 27.74
C GLY A 138 8.88 8.61 27.39
N SER A 139 8.89 9.53 26.42
CA SER A 139 7.69 10.27 25.99
C SER A 139 6.89 9.61 24.87
N HIS A 140 7.44 8.58 24.23
CA HIS A 140 6.82 7.87 23.11
C HIS A 140 6.58 6.41 23.51
N SER A 141 5.32 6.06 23.77
CA SER A 141 4.86 4.68 23.72
C SER A 141 5.00 4.20 22.26
N VAL A 142 5.98 3.35 21.99
CA VAL A 142 6.27 2.83 20.65
C VAL A 142 5.12 1.91 20.21
N SER A 143 4.11 2.48 19.59
CA SER A 143 3.05 1.77 18.87
C SER A 143 2.92 2.25 17.43
N GLY A 144 4.02 2.38 16.69
CA GLY A 144 3.95 2.60 15.24
C GLY A 144 5.30 2.63 14.55
N ASN A 145 5.33 2.28 13.26
CA ASN A 145 6.46 2.52 12.34
C ASN A 145 6.58 4.03 12.05
N SER A 146 6.65 4.86 13.11
CA SER A 146 6.99 6.27 13.02
C SER A 146 8.43 6.40 12.52
N SER A 147 8.70 7.45 11.76
CA SER A 147 9.86 7.64 10.87
C SER A 147 11.22 7.80 11.56
N ASN A 148 11.41 7.19 12.73
CA ASN A 148 12.69 7.05 13.39
C ASN A 148 13.01 5.55 13.65
N PRO A 149 13.97 4.96 12.91
CA PRO A 149 14.51 3.63 13.21
C PRO A 149 15.23 3.57 14.58
N GLY A 150 15.61 4.72 15.15
CA GLY A 150 16.52 4.83 16.27
C GLY A 150 15.99 4.37 17.64
N ASN A 151 14.70 4.02 17.78
CA ASN A 151 14.18 3.60 19.08
C ASN A 151 13.14 2.47 19.08
N LEU A 152 13.27 1.52 18.16
CA LEU A 152 13.00 0.15 18.56
C LEU A 152 14.11 -0.19 19.56
N THR A 153 13.77 -0.48 20.83
CA THR A 153 14.80 -0.93 21.78
C THR A 153 15.57 -2.09 21.13
N ALA A 154 16.90 -2.14 21.28
CA ALA A 154 17.75 -3.13 20.61
C ALA A 154 17.22 -4.58 20.75
N ALA A 155 16.50 -4.87 21.85
CA ALA A 155 15.83 -6.14 22.15
C ALA A 155 14.53 -6.43 21.35
N LYS A 156 13.80 -5.42 20.85
CA LYS A 156 12.62 -5.60 19.99
C LYS A 156 12.96 -5.57 18.50
N THR A 157 13.99 -4.82 18.07
CA THR A 157 14.53 -4.85 16.69
C THR A 157 15.10 -6.19 16.28
N SER A 158 15.59 -6.99 17.24
CA SER A 158 16.16 -8.31 16.97
C SER A 158 15.13 -9.43 16.99
N ARG A 159 13.87 -9.15 17.38
CA ARG A 159 12.84 -10.18 17.41
C ARG A 159 12.44 -10.52 15.99
N LEU A 160 12.75 -11.76 15.62
CA LEU A 160 12.33 -12.38 14.39
C LEU A 160 11.09 -13.23 14.66
N ASP A 161 10.01 -12.92 13.98
CA ASP A 161 8.79 -13.71 14.01
C ASP A 161 8.87 -14.72 12.85
N SER A 162 8.77 -16.02 13.14
CA SER A 162 8.84 -17.05 12.10
C SER A 162 7.50 -17.16 11.36
N ILE A 163 7.57 -17.27 10.03
CA ILE A 163 6.41 -17.42 9.14
C ILE A 163 6.64 -18.51 8.11
N GLU A 164 5.54 -19.06 7.59
CA GLU A 164 5.56 -19.92 6.41
C GLU A 164 5.02 -19.16 5.20
N LEU A 165 5.66 -19.32 4.04
CA LEU A 165 5.18 -18.85 2.75
C LEU A 165 4.94 -20.04 1.83
N VAL A 166 3.71 -20.15 1.35
CA VAL A 166 3.26 -21.24 0.48
C VAL A 166 2.91 -20.67 -0.88
N VAL A 167 3.52 -21.23 -1.91
CA VAL A 167 3.21 -20.93 -3.31
C VAL A 167 2.26 -22.01 -3.81
N VAL A 168 1.04 -21.59 -4.11
CA VAL A 168 -0.04 -22.44 -4.61
C VAL A 168 -0.32 -22.03 -6.05
N ASN A 169 -0.36 -23.00 -6.96
CA ASN A 169 -0.91 -22.77 -8.29
C ASN A 169 -2.27 -23.47 -8.37
N ASN A 170 -3.36 -22.72 -8.27
CA ASN A 170 -4.71 -23.25 -8.27
C ASN A 170 -5.25 -23.50 -9.69
N ILE A 171 -4.47 -23.19 -10.72
CA ILE A 171 -4.81 -23.39 -12.13
C ILE A 171 -4.23 -24.70 -12.65
N SER A 172 -3.07 -25.13 -12.13
CA SER A 172 -2.41 -26.39 -12.50
C SER A 172 -2.24 -27.32 -11.31
N ASN A 173 -2.32 -28.63 -11.51
CA ASN A 173 -2.10 -29.65 -10.45
C ASN A 173 -0.62 -29.81 -10.03
N THR A 174 0.15 -28.73 -10.00
CA THR A 174 1.54 -28.76 -9.52
C THR A 174 1.57 -28.80 -7.99
N THR A 175 2.51 -29.57 -7.44
CA THR A 175 2.73 -29.62 -5.99
C THR A 175 3.05 -28.23 -5.43
N ASN A 176 2.37 -27.86 -4.33
CA ASN A 176 2.63 -26.61 -3.63
C ASN A 176 4.07 -26.58 -3.11
N LYS A 177 4.69 -25.39 -3.14
CA LYS A 177 6.02 -25.17 -2.56
C LYS A 177 5.90 -24.38 -1.28
N THR A 178 6.55 -24.84 -0.22
CA THR A 178 6.56 -24.15 1.08
C THR A 178 7.97 -23.67 1.39
N TYR A 179 8.06 -22.45 1.92
CA TYR A 179 9.29 -21.81 2.33
C TYR A 179 9.13 -21.30 3.76
N SER A 180 10.12 -21.55 4.61
CA SER A 180 10.17 -20.99 5.95
C SER A 180 11.11 -19.80 5.97
N THR A 181 10.70 -18.70 6.62
CA THR A 181 11.56 -17.54 6.80
C THR A 181 11.17 -16.77 8.04
N ASP A 182 12.05 -15.86 8.43
CA ASP A 182 11.82 -14.96 9.54
C ASP A 182 11.39 -13.59 9.04
N ILE A 183 10.59 -12.89 9.85
CA ILE A 183 10.25 -11.50 9.67
C ILE A 183 10.72 -10.64 10.84
N ALA A 184 11.38 -9.52 10.54
CA ALA A 184 11.66 -8.52 11.56
C ALA A 184 10.36 -8.11 12.25
N PHE A 185 10.42 -7.86 13.56
CA PHE A 185 9.25 -7.40 14.31
C PHE A 185 8.59 -6.21 13.60
N ARG A 186 7.30 -6.38 13.23
CA ARG A 186 6.49 -5.42 12.46
C ARG A 186 6.98 -5.12 11.03
N GLY A 187 7.86 -5.96 10.50
CA GLY A 187 8.27 -5.89 9.11
C GLY A 187 7.11 -6.25 8.18
N VAL A 188 7.19 -5.75 6.95
CA VAL A 188 6.22 -6.02 5.89
C VAL A 188 6.59 -7.29 5.11
N LEU A 189 5.59 -7.95 4.54
CA LEU A 189 5.74 -9.23 3.84
C LEU A 189 6.80 -9.20 2.73
N ILE A 190 6.90 -8.11 1.96
CA ILE A 190 7.90 -7.98 0.90
C ILE A 190 9.33 -8.11 1.43
N GLY A 191 9.60 -7.72 2.68
CA GLY A 191 10.91 -7.90 3.31
C GLY A 191 11.26 -9.39 3.54
N ALA A 192 10.27 -10.19 3.95
CA ALA A 192 10.42 -11.64 4.08
C ALA A 192 10.61 -12.31 2.71
N MET A 193 9.83 -11.90 1.72
CA MET A 193 9.97 -12.37 0.34
C MET A 193 11.37 -12.05 -0.23
N ARG A 194 11.90 -10.85 0.02
CA ARG A 194 13.26 -10.46 -0.38
C ARG A 194 14.34 -11.31 0.31
N ARG A 195 14.14 -11.75 1.56
CA ARG A 195 15.07 -12.69 2.22
C ARG A 195 15.05 -14.06 1.57
N LEU A 196 13.86 -14.58 1.30
CA LEU A 196 13.68 -15.84 0.59
C LEU A 196 14.35 -15.83 -0.78
N GLN A 197 14.24 -14.72 -1.53
CA GLN A 197 14.91 -14.56 -2.82
C GLN A 197 16.43 -14.75 -2.79
N THR A 198 17.07 -14.37 -1.68
CA THR A 198 18.53 -14.49 -1.58
C THR A 198 18.98 -15.93 -1.31
N ASN A 199 18.18 -16.72 -0.58
CA ASN A 199 18.69 -17.91 0.12
C ASN A 199 17.91 -19.22 -0.09
N SER A 200 16.79 -19.23 -0.84
CA SER A 200 15.85 -20.38 -0.82
C SER A 200 15.36 -20.88 -2.17
N GLY A 201 15.86 -20.35 -3.29
CA GLY A 201 15.34 -20.68 -4.63
C GLY A 201 13.90 -20.20 -4.87
N PHE A 202 13.33 -19.45 -3.93
CA PHE A 202 12.14 -18.63 -4.13
C PHE A 202 12.51 -17.46 -5.04
N ASN A 203 11.67 -17.15 -6.03
CA ASN A 203 11.83 -15.96 -6.83
C ASN A 203 10.49 -15.25 -6.99
N PHE A 204 10.48 -13.92 -7.01
CA PHE A 204 9.29 -13.15 -7.36
C PHE A 204 9.66 -11.86 -8.09
N THR A 205 8.70 -11.32 -8.82
CA THR A 205 8.81 -9.99 -9.41
C THR A 205 7.61 -9.15 -9.00
N TYR A 206 7.79 -7.84 -8.98
CA TYR A 206 6.71 -6.89 -8.71
C TYR A 206 6.92 -5.63 -9.53
N THR A 207 5.85 -4.88 -9.71
CA THR A 207 5.88 -3.51 -10.28
C THR A 207 5.49 -2.53 -9.19
N GLU A 208 6.15 -1.37 -9.17
CA GLU A 208 5.79 -0.29 -8.27
C GLU A 208 4.67 0.56 -8.87
N ASP A 209 3.63 0.80 -8.08
CA ASP A 209 2.59 1.76 -8.39
C ASP A 209 2.79 3.04 -7.57
N PRO A 210 2.79 4.22 -8.21
CA PRO A 210 2.91 5.48 -7.50
C PRO A 210 1.89 5.69 -6.37
N ASN A 211 0.69 5.13 -6.49
CA ASN A 211 -0.44 5.32 -5.58
C ASN A 211 -0.61 4.20 -4.56
N TYR A 212 -0.09 3.01 -4.81
CA TYR A 212 -0.46 1.80 -4.07
C TYR A 212 0.74 0.93 -3.67
N GLY A 213 1.95 1.24 -4.15
CA GLY A 213 3.17 0.50 -3.80
C GLY A 213 3.37 -0.78 -4.64
N PRO A 214 4.04 -1.80 -4.10
CA PRO A 214 4.48 -2.96 -4.87
C PRO A 214 3.34 -3.96 -5.17
N PHE A 215 3.13 -4.24 -6.45
CA PHE A 215 2.19 -5.24 -6.97
C PHE A 215 2.91 -6.50 -7.38
N LEU A 216 2.54 -7.63 -6.78
CA LEU A 216 3.11 -8.93 -7.12
C LEU A 216 2.76 -9.33 -8.56
N VAL A 217 3.78 -9.55 -9.39
CA VAL A 217 3.63 -9.88 -10.82
C VAL A 217 3.87 -11.36 -11.09
N SER A 218 4.96 -11.92 -10.55
CA SER A 218 5.29 -13.33 -10.74
C SER A 218 5.87 -13.95 -9.49
N VAL A 219 5.66 -15.25 -9.33
CA VAL A 219 6.32 -16.08 -8.31
C VAL A 219 6.84 -17.34 -8.98
N ASN A 220 8.10 -17.68 -8.73
CA ASN A 220 8.80 -18.86 -9.25
C ASN A 220 8.65 -19.04 -10.77
N GLY A 221 8.68 -17.94 -11.53
CA GLY A 221 8.60 -17.94 -12.99
C GLY A 221 7.19 -17.96 -13.57
N VAL A 222 6.14 -18.07 -12.75
CA VAL A 222 4.75 -18.00 -13.20
C VAL A 222 4.22 -16.58 -12.98
N ALA A 223 3.87 -15.90 -14.08
CA ALA A 223 3.39 -14.52 -14.08
C ALA A 223 1.87 -14.43 -14.27
N GLY A 224 1.25 -13.42 -13.67
CA GLY A 224 -0.12 -13.03 -14.01
C GLY A 224 -0.23 -12.53 -15.45
N ASN A 225 -1.39 -12.75 -16.06
CA ASN A 225 -1.68 -12.37 -17.44
C ASN A 225 -3.07 -11.75 -17.55
N ASN A 226 -3.14 -10.54 -18.10
CA ASN A 226 -4.39 -9.80 -18.23
C ASN A 226 -5.38 -10.45 -19.20
N THR A 227 -4.90 -10.93 -20.35
CA THR A 227 -5.71 -11.59 -21.38
C THR A 227 -6.33 -12.88 -20.84
N GLU A 228 -5.54 -13.65 -20.09
CA GLU A 228 -5.97 -14.91 -19.48
C GLU A 228 -6.67 -14.71 -18.13
N LYS A 229 -6.71 -13.47 -17.64
CA LYS A 229 -7.25 -13.06 -16.34
C LYS A 229 -6.66 -13.85 -15.18
N THR A 230 -5.36 -14.11 -15.22
CA THR A 230 -4.61 -14.81 -14.16
C THR A 230 -3.82 -13.81 -13.31
N PHE A 231 -3.75 -14.06 -12.00
CA PHE A 231 -3.05 -13.18 -11.07
C PHE A 231 -2.58 -13.94 -9.83
N TRP A 232 -1.73 -13.29 -9.04
CA TRP A 232 -1.32 -13.77 -7.72
C TRP A 232 -2.15 -13.10 -6.63
N GLU A 233 -2.87 -13.93 -5.89
CA GLU A 233 -3.69 -13.52 -4.75
C GLU A 233 -2.91 -13.72 -3.44
N LEU A 234 -2.93 -12.70 -2.57
CA LEU A 234 -2.43 -12.82 -1.21
C LEU A 234 -3.55 -13.32 -0.29
N LEU A 235 -3.34 -14.50 0.27
CA LEU A 235 -4.17 -15.09 1.32
C LEU A 235 -3.31 -15.33 2.56
N VAL A 236 -3.91 -15.28 3.74
CA VAL A 236 -3.18 -15.53 4.99
C VAL A 236 -4.01 -16.39 5.91
N GLN A 237 -3.43 -17.50 6.34
CA GLN A 237 -3.95 -18.32 7.43
C GLN A 237 -3.31 -17.86 8.73
N THR A 238 -4.10 -17.22 9.59
CA THR A 238 -3.58 -16.57 10.81
C THR A 238 -3.24 -17.59 11.90
N GLY A 239 -2.07 -17.49 12.55
CA GLY A 239 -1.74 -18.30 13.73
C GLY A 239 -1.70 -19.82 13.51
N GLY A 240 -1.14 -20.29 12.39
CA GLY A 240 -0.85 -21.70 12.08
C GLY A 240 -2.07 -22.54 11.65
N ASN A 241 -3.19 -22.42 12.36
CA ASN A 241 -4.43 -23.16 12.10
C ASN A 241 -5.70 -22.27 12.08
N GLY A 242 -5.54 -20.94 12.05
CA GLY A 242 -6.67 -20.02 12.05
C GLY A 242 -7.39 -19.89 10.72
N THR A 243 -8.29 -18.91 10.64
CA THR A 243 -9.08 -18.61 9.45
C THR A 243 -8.19 -18.08 8.32
N ILE A 244 -8.51 -18.48 7.08
CA ILE A 244 -7.91 -17.86 5.90
C ILE A 244 -8.61 -16.52 5.66
N ILE A 245 -7.84 -15.45 5.67
CA ILE A 245 -8.28 -14.10 5.33
C ILE A 245 -7.62 -13.65 4.02
N ARG A 246 -8.29 -12.73 3.33
CA ARG A 246 -7.69 -11.93 2.27
C ARG A 246 -7.37 -10.56 2.85
N PRO A 247 -6.10 -10.22 3.09
CA PRO A 247 -5.74 -8.87 3.54
C PRO A 247 -6.26 -7.82 2.58
N ASP A 248 -6.57 -6.64 3.09
CA ASP A 248 -7.04 -5.51 2.30
C ASP A 248 -5.88 -4.57 1.89
N VAL A 249 -4.66 -5.11 1.97
CA VAL A 249 -3.38 -4.47 1.63
C VAL A 249 -2.50 -5.45 0.84
N GLY A 250 -1.57 -4.90 0.04
CA GLY A 250 -0.63 -5.69 -0.75
C GLY A 250 0.58 -6.20 0.03
N ILE A 251 1.49 -6.88 -0.66
CA ILE A 251 2.73 -7.44 -0.09
C ILE A 251 3.66 -6.39 0.53
N GLY A 252 3.54 -5.12 0.10
CA GLY A 252 4.31 -4.01 0.64
C GLY A 252 3.85 -3.49 2.00
N CYS A 253 2.61 -3.80 2.40
CA CYS A 253 2.00 -3.23 3.60
C CYS A 253 1.40 -4.26 4.55
N TYR A 254 1.21 -5.50 4.09
CA TYR A 254 0.85 -6.58 5.00
C TYR A 254 1.96 -6.81 6.02
N ILE A 255 1.60 -6.81 7.31
CA ILE A 255 2.49 -7.12 8.44
C ILE A 255 2.13 -8.51 8.98
N PRO A 256 2.86 -9.56 8.58
CA PRO A 256 2.70 -10.90 9.14
C PRO A 256 2.88 -10.93 10.66
N LYS A 257 2.10 -11.78 11.33
CA LYS A 257 2.27 -12.14 12.73
C LYS A 257 3.02 -13.46 12.84
N GLN A 258 3.55 -13.73 14.04
CA GLN A 258 4.19 -15.00 14.34
C GLN A 258 3.26 -16.18 14.04
N ASN A 259 3.80 -17.21 13.36
CA ASN A 259 3.10 -18.41 12.92
C ASN A 259 2.01 -18.16 11.85
N ASP A 260 1.94 -16.98 11.25
CA ASP A 260 1.10 -16.80 10.07
C ASP A 260 1.64 -17.66 8.92
N ARG A 261 0.71 -18.28 8.21
CA ARG A 261 0.98 -19.01 6.98
C ARG A 261 0.47 -18.19 5.81
N ILE A 262 1.42 -17.55 5.13
CA ILE A 262 1.21 -16.73 3.94
C ILE A 262 1.00 -17.64 2.75
N ILE A 263 -0.04 -17.39 1.96
CA ILE A 263 -0.38 -18.17 0.79
C ILE A 263 -0.39 -17.22 -0.41
N LEU A 264 0.57 -17.39 -1.30
CA LEU A 264 0.57 -16.77 -2.62
C LEU A 264 -0.14 -17.72 -3.57
N ASN A 265 -1.36 -17.38 -3.94
CA ASN A 265 -2.27 -18.23 -4.70
C ASN A 265 -2.38 -17.75 -6.15
N PHE A 266 -1.83 -18.49 -7.10
CA PHE A 266 -2.00 -18.20 -8.53
C PHE A 266 -3.37 -18.70 -8.97
N THR A 267 -4.23 -17.79 -9.40
CA THR A 267 -5.63 -18.07 -9.66
C THR A 267 -6.19 -17.24 -10.81
N LYS A 268 -7.41 -17.57 -11.24
CA LYS A 268 -8.16 -16.82 -12.26
C LYS A 268 -9.15 -15.86 -11.62
N PHE A 269 -9.37 -14.74 -12.29
CA PHE A 269 -10.51 -13.89 -11.99
C PHE A 269 -11.80 -14.61 -12.37
N THR A 270 -12.75 -14.67 -11.44
CA THR A 270 -14.14 -15.04 -11.72
C THR A 270 -15.03 -13.83 -11.49
N THR A 271 -16.17 -13.73 -12.17
CA THR A 271 -17.12 -12.62 -11.95
C THR A 271 -17.60 -12.55 -10.49
N ASN A 272 -17.56 -13.67 -9.76
CA ASN A 272 -17.86 -13.72 -8.33
C ASN A 272 -16.71 -13.26 -7.43
N SER A 273 -15.48 -13.17 -7.94
CA SER A 273 -14.33 -12.59 -7.24
C SER A 273 -14.54 -11.09 -6.91
N ALA A 274 -15.50 -10.43 -7.59
CA ALA A 274 -15.93 -9.05 -7.33
C ALA A 274 -17.22 -8.95 -6.48
N SER A 275 -17.91 -10.07 -6.21
CA SER A 275 -19.25 -10.09 -5.59
C SER A 275 -19.26 -10.18 -4.05
N GLY A 276 -18.09 -10.15 -3.41
CA GLY A 276 -17.99 -9.94 -1.97
C GLY A 276 -18.27 -8.49 -1.62
N SER A 277 -19.53 -8.18 -1.28
CA SER A 277 -19.98 -7.00 -0.54
C SER A 277 -18.84 -6.13 0.02
N CYS A 278 -18.52 -5.01 -0.64
CA CYS A 278 -17.69 -3.90 -0.16
C CYS A 278 -16.29 -4.20 0.44
N THR A 279 -15.65 -5.37 0.27
CA THR A 279 -14.54 -5.74 1.19
C THR A 279 -13.28 -6.40 0.60
N ASN A 280 -12.92 -6.22 -0.68
CA ASN A 280 -11.50 -6.31 -1.07
C ASN A 280 -11.12 -5.62 -2.40
N PRO A 281 -10.94 -4.29 -2.40
CA PRO A 281 -10.66 -3.49 -3.59
C PRO A 281 -9.22 -3.63 -4.12
N GLY A 282 -8.32 -4.35 -3.44
CA GLY A 282 -7.02 -4.73 -4.01
C GLY A 282 -7.19 -5.50 -5.33
N VAL A 283 -8.17 -6.42 -5.40
CA VAL A 283 -8.55 -7.20 -6.60
C VAL A 283 -9.24 -6.32 -7.66
N LEU A 284 -10.06 -5.35 -7.24
CA LEU A 284 -10.80 -4.45 -8.14
C LEU A 284 -9.86 -3.44 -8.82
N LEU A 285 -8.82 -3.02 -8.10
CA LEU A 285 -7.84 -2.06 -8.59
C LEU A 285 -6.86 -2.64 -9.64
N PHE A 286 -6.62 -3.97 -9.62
CA PHE A 286 -5.93 -4.66 -10.72
C PHE A 286 -6.62 -4.42 -12.08
N LEU A 287 -7.92 -4.15 -12.09
CA LEU A 287 -8.72 -4.04 -13.30
C LEU A 287 -8.81 -2.61 -13.85
N THR A 288 -8.96 -1.59 -13.02
CA THR A 288 -9.11 -0.21 -13.54
C THR A 288 -7.83 0.32 -14.13
N LYS A 289 -6.68 0.13 -13.47
CA LYS A 289 -5.44 0.79 -13.91
C LYS A 289 -4.83 0.19 -15.18
N LYS A 290 -4.86 -1.14 -15.33
CA LYS A 290 -4.31 -1.80 -16.53
C LYS A 290 -5.25 -1.86 -17.74
N ILE A 291 -6.56 -1.62 -17.57
CA ILE A 291 -7.46 -1.41 -18.71
C ILE A 291 -7.25 -0.02 -19.32
N GLU A 292 -6.90 0.99 -18.51
CA GLU A 292 -6.54 2.33 -19.00
C GLU A 292 -5.18 2.35 -19.70
N ASP A 293 -4.15 1.70 -19.14
CA ASP A 293 -2.80 1.66 -19.73
C ASP A 293 -2.69 0.79 -21.01
N GLY A 294 -3.76 0.08 -21.39
CA GLY A 294 -3.81 -0.85 -22.52
C GLY A 294 -4.72 -0.40 -23.67
N ARG A 295 -5.15 0.87 -23.69
CA ARG A 295 -5.88 1.51 -24.80
C ARG A 295 -5.07 2.62 -25.44
#